data_AF-A0A7V4T9A5-F1
#
_entry.id   AF-A0A7V4T9A5-F1
#
_cell.length_a   1.000
_cell.length_b   1.000
_cell.length_c   1.000
_cell.angle_alpha   90.00
_cell.angle_beta   90.00
_cell.angle_gamma   90.00
#
_symmetry.space_group_name_H-M   'P 1'
#
loop_
_entity.id
_entity.type
_entity.pdbx_description
1 polymer ?
#
loop_
_entity_poly.entity_id
_entity_poly.type
_entity_poly.pdbx_seq_one_letter_code
_entity_poly.pdbx_strand_id
1 'polypeptide(L)'
;SMVGYKNDTYVLFGRASARIDDVANFIPARISVLIIALAASFLSFKKGVSALKTGFSQGSHHKSPNAGYPEAAFSGALEIKLGGPNMYHGTLVEKPYIGKAFTDPEKRKIKQACDLMMFSTFLTIVIACFILFIF
;
A
#
# COMPACT_ATOMS: atom_id res chain seq x y z
N SER A 1 5.05 11.22 10.07
CA SER A 1 6.48 11.58 10.07
C SER A 1 6.62 13.07 10.22
N MET A 2 7.56 13.57 11.02
CA MET A 2 7.90 15.00 11.15
C MET A 2 8.80 15.50 10.00
N VAL A 3 9.41 14.59 9.24
CA VAL A 3 10.29 14.93 8.11
C VAL A 3 9.46 15.28 6.88
N GLY A 4 9.62 16.51 6.35
CA GLY A 4 8.85 17.00 5.19
C GLY A 4 7.37 17.28 5.45
N TYR A 5 6.95 17.40 6.72
CA TYR A 5 5.56 17.72 7.06
C TYR A 5 5.18 19.11 6.53
N LYS A 6 4.04 19.21 5.84
CA LYS A 6 3.51 20.48 5.31
C LYS A 6 2.94 21.33 6.47
N ASN A 7 3.82 21.94 7.23
CA ASN A 7 3.54 22.93 8.26
C ASN A 7 4.53 24.10 8.03
N ASP A 8 4.12 25.33 8.31
CA ASP A 8 4.89 26.56 8.02
C ASP A 8 6.31 26.57 8.64
N THR A 9 6.55 25.76 9.67
CA THR A 9 7.81 25.59 10.39
C THR A 9 8.73 24.51 9.81
N TYR A 10 8.21 23.45 9.16
CA TYR A 10 9.01 22.26 8.74
C TYR A 10 9.07 22.01 7.23
N VAL A 11 8.48 22.88 6.39
CA VAL A 11 8.48 22.73 4.92
C VAL A 11 9.88 22.65 4.30
N LEU A 12 10.89 23.28 4.90
CA LEU A 12 12.28 23.23 4.43
C LEU A 12 13.12 22.16 5.16
N PHE A 13 12.63 21.61 6.26
CA PHE A 13 13.34 20.62 7.06
C PHE A 13 13.13 19.22 6.50
N GLY A 14 14.12 18.71 5.77
CA GLY A 14 14.13 17.34 5.26
C GLY A 14 13.28 17.09 4.00
N ARG A 15 12.79 18.14 3.33
CA ARG A 15 12.02 18.01 2.07
C ARG A 15 12.80 17.37 0.92
N ALA A 16 14.10 17.64 0.83
CA ALA A 16 14.97 16.98 -0.15
C ALA A 16 15.08 15.47 0.13
N SER A 17 15.28 15.10 1.40
CA SER A 17 15.31 13.70 1.84
C SER A 17 13.98 12.98 1.57
N ALA A 18 12.85 13.61 1.92
CA ALA A 18 11.51 13.06 1.63
C ALA A 18 11.24 12.87 0.13
N ARG A 19 11.73 13.78 -0.72
CA ARG A 19 11.62 13.63 -2.18
C ARG A 19 12.50 12.51 -2.72
N ILE A 20 13.71 12.35 -2.20
CA ILE A 20 14.61 11.25 -2.61
C ILE A 20 14.01 9.91 -2.19
N ASP A 21 13.47 9.82 -0.97
CA ASP A 21 12.75 8.63 -0.50
C ASP A 21 11.54 8.31 -1.38
N ASP A 22 10.75 9.32 -1.75
CA ASP A 22 9.62 9.14 -2.66
C ASP A 22 10.07 8.62 -4.05
N VAL A 23 11.20 9.09 -4.58
CA VAL A 23 11.75 8.60 -5.86
C VAL A 23 12.27 7.18 -5.72
N ALA A 24 13.03 6.88 -4.66
CA ALA A 24 13.59 5.56 -4.41
C ALA A 24 12.48 4.50 -4.26
N ASN A 25 11.37 4.86 -3.62
CA ASN A 25 10.23 3.98 -3.41
C ASN A 25 9.23 3.96 -4.58
N PHE A 26 9.43 4.74 -5.63
CA PHE A 26 8.50 4.80 -6.76
C PHE A 26 8.34 3.44 -7.41
N ILE A 27 9.44 2.81 -7.84
CA ILE A 27 9.43 1.50 -8.48
C ILE A 27 9.07 0.39 -7.48
N PRO A 28 9.69 0.30 -6.28
CA PRO A 28 9.32 -0.70 -5.26
C PRO A 28 7.83 -0.70 -4.92
N ALA A 29 7.18 0.46 -4.83
CA ALA A 29 5.76 0.54 -4.54
C ALA A 29 4.89 -0.13 -5.61
N ARG A 30 5.22 -0.02 -6.90
CA ARG A 30 4.47 -0.69 -7.97
C ARG A 30 4.75 -2.19 -8.00
N ILE A 31 6.00 -2.58 -7.78
CA ILE A 31 6.37 -4.00 -7.66
C ILE A 31 5.61 -4.65 -6.50
N SER A 32 5.44 -3.93 -5.38
CA SER A 32 4.70 -4.45 -4.22
C SER A 32 3.27 -4.89 -4.58
N VAL A 33 2.58 -4.16 -5.48
CA VAL A 33 1.24 -4.55 -5.98
C VAL A 33 1.29 -5.91 -6.66
N LEU A 34 2.29 -6.16 -7.51
CA LEU A 34 2.45 -7.43 -8.22
C LEU A 34 2.69 -8.58 -7.24
N ILE A 35 3.55 -8.36 -6.24
CA ILE A 35 3.87 -9.38 -5.22
C ILE A 35 2.65 -9.66 -4.35
N ILE A 36 1.94 -8.63 -3.89
CA ILE A 36 0.72 -8.79 -3.08
C ILE A 36 -0.37 -9.49 -3.88
N ALA A 37 -0.56 -9.15 -5.17
CA ALA A 37 -1.50 -9.82 -6.05
C ALA A 37 -1.14 -11.29 -6.31
N LEU A 38 0.15 -11.59 -6.47
CA LEU A 38 0.64 -12.96 -6.57
C LEU A 38 0.37 -13.73 -5.28
N ALA A 39 0.74 -13.17 -4.12
CA ALA A 39 0.48 -13.75 -2.81
C ALA A 39 -1.02 -14.04 -2.59
N ALA A 40 -1.88 -13.09 -2.93
CA ALA A 40 -3.33 -13.24 -2.83
C ALA A 40 -3.90 -14.29 -3.80
N SER A 41 -3.27 -14.50 -4.97
CA SER A 41 -3.65 -15.54 -5.93
C SER A 41 -3.53 -16.96 -5.36
N PHE A 42 -2.59 -17.21 -4.44
CA PHE A 42 -2.46 -18.49 -3.74
C PHE A 42 -3.61 -18.75 -2.76
N LEU A 43 -4.27 -17.71 -2.26
CA LEU A 43 -5.51 -17.85 -1.47
C LEU A 43 -6.71 -18.06 -2.39
N SER A 44 -6.80 -17.26 -3.45
CA SER A 44 -7.80 -17.39 -4.51
C SER A 44 -7.39 -16.52 -5.69
N PHE A 45 -7.45 -17.08 -6.91
CA PHE A 45 -7.19 -16.32 -8.13
C PHE A 45 -8.01 -15.02 -8.23
N LYS A 46 -9.28 -15.05 -7.81
CA LYS A 46 -10.15 -13.86 -7.78
C LYS A 46 -9.60 -12.75 -6.89
N LYS A 47 -9.02 -13.11 -5.73
CA LYS A 47 -8.43 -12.14 -4.80
C LYS A 47 -7.16 -11.52 -5.36
N GLY A 48 -6.33 -12.30 -6.04
CA GLY A 48 -5.17 -11.78 -6.76
C GLY A 48 -5.55 -10.76 -7.84
N VAL A 49 -6.55 -11.09 -8.67
CA VAL A 49 -7.07 -10.16 -9.68
C VAL A 49 -7.65 -8.90 -9.04
N SER A 50 -8.41 -9.03 -7.95
CA SER A 50 -8.97 -7.89 -7.21
C SER A 50 -7.87 -6.99 -6.64
N ALA A 51 -6.82 -7.58 -6.04
CA ALA A 51 -5.66 -6.86 -5.52
C ALA A 51 -4.93 -6.08 -6.62
N LEU A 52 -4.65 -6.73 -7.76
CA LEU A 52 -3.98 -6.12 -8.90
C LEU A 52 -4.79 -4.95 -9.47
N LYS A 53 -6.08 -5.18 -9.73
CA LYS A 53 -7.00 -4.18 -10.28
C LYS A 53 -7.11 -2.98 -9.35
N THR A 54 -7.34 -3.22 -8.05
CA THR A 54 -7.52 -2.15 -7.07
C THR A 54 -6.21 -1.39 -6.86
N GLY A 55 -5.08 -2.10 -6.74
CA GLY A 55 -3.74 -1.53 -6.57
C GLY A 55 -3.38 -0.51 -7.65
N PHE A 56 -3.54 -0.87 -8.93
CA PHE A 56 -3.19 0.03 -10.04
C PHE A 56 -4.26 1.07 -10.37
N SER A 57 -5.55 0.77 -10.16
CA SER A 57 -6.61 1.74 -10.46
C SER A 57 -6.83 2.78 -9.36
N GLN A 58 -6.48 2.46 -8.11
CA GLN A 58 -6.77 3.32 -6.97
C GLN A 58 -5.54 3.76 -6.18
N GLY A 59 -4.38 3.13 -6.39
CA GLY A 59 -3.17 3.44 -5.63
C GLY A 59 -2.64 4.87 -5.83
N SER A 60 -2.93 5.50 -6.98
CA SER A 60 -2.56 6.88 -7.27
C SER A 60 -3.44 7.94 -6.59
N HIS A 61 -4.59 7.56 -6.01
CA HIS A 61 -5.49 8.52 -5.35
C HIS A 61 -5.02 8.92 -3.95
N HIS A 62 -4.01 8.24 -3.40
CA HIS A 62 -3.45 8.57 -2.10
C HIS A 62 -2.55 9.81 -2.18
N LYS A 63 -2.47 10.60 -1.09
CA LYS A 63 -1.61 11.81 -1.03
C LYS A 63 -0.13 11.51 -1.25
N SER A 64 0.31 10.31 -0.84
CA SER A 64 1.67 9.80 -1.13
C SER A 64 1.66 9.06 -2.47
N PRO A 65 2.63 9.35 -3.36
CA PRO A 65 2.74 8.71 -4.67
C PRO A 65 3.12 7.23 -4.60
N ASN A 66 3.47 6.73 -3.41
CA ASN A 66 3.98 5.37 -3.18
C ASN A 66 3.07 4.57 -2.28
N ALA A 67 2.70 5.10 -1.11
CA ALA A 67 1.99 4.34 -0.09
C ALA A 67 0.61 3.83 -0.54
N GLY A 68 -0.06 4.55 -1.45
CA GLY A 68 -1.39 4.17 -1.91
C GLY A 68 -1.43 2.86 -2.71
N TYR A 69 -0.35 2.51 -3.41
CA TYR A 69 -0.30 1.29 -4.23
C TYR A 69 -0.41 -0.01 -3.40
N PRO A 70 0.46 -0.26 -2.41
CA PRO A 70 0.30 -1.42 -1.53
C PRO A 70 -1.00 -1.35 -0.72
N GLU A 71 -1.41 -0.18 -0.24
CA GLU A 71 -2.68 -0.05 0.51
C GLU A 71 -3.88 -0.45 -0.36
N ALA A 72 -3.91 -0.03 -1.62
CA ALA A 72 -4.94 -0.42 -2.58
C ALA A 72 -4.88 -1.89 -2.99
N ALA A 73 -3.69 -2.48 -3.08
CA ALA A 73 -3.55 -3.91 -3.28
C ALA A 73 -4.11 -4.72 -2.09
N PHE A 74 -3.84 -4.29 -0.85
CA PHE A 74 -4.41 -4.90 0.35
C PHE A 74 -5.93 -4.75 0.42
N SER A 75 -6.46 -3.57 0.09
CA SER A 75 -7.91 -3.33 -0.01
C SER A 75 -8.57 -4.31 -0.97
N GLY A 76 -8.00 -4.52 -2.16
CA GLY A 76 -8.50 -5.48 -3.15
C GLY A 76 -8.36 -6.95 -2.72
N ALA A 77 -7.20 -7.32 -2.14
CA ALA A 77 -6.93 -8.70 -1.70
C ALA A 77 -7.84 -9.16 -0.54
N LEU A 78 -8.10 -8.24 0.40
CA LEU A 78 -8.93 -8.50 1.58
C LEU A 78 -10.40 -8.14 1.36
N GLU A 79 -10.72 -7.49 0.24
CA GLU A 79 -12.04 -6.95 -0.10
C GLU A 79 -12.61 -6.10 1.04
N ILE A 80 -11.82 -5.11 1.47
CA ILE A 80 -12.20 -4.16 2.51
C ILE A 80 -11.93 -2.73 2.08
N LYS A 81 -12.75 -1.81 2.57
CA LYS A 81 -12.57 -0.37 2.39
C LYS A 81 -11.46 0.13 3.31
N LEU A 82 -10.52 0.89 2.75
CA LEU A 82 -9.41 1.52 3.47
C LEU A 82 -9.38 3.04 3.22
N GLY A 83 -8.56 3.76 3.97
CA GLY A 83 -8.47 5.23 3.91
C GLY A 83 -9.71 5.91 4.50
N GLY A 84 -10.21 6.94 3.81
CA GLY A 84 -11.36 7.72 4.27
C GLY A 84 -11.05 8.90 5.19
N PRO A 85 -12.07 9.71 5.48
CA PRO A 85 -11.94 10.92 6.30
C PRO A 85 -11.45 10.58 7.71
N ASN A 86 -10.56 11.41 8.22
CA ASN A 86 -9.94 11.24 9.53
C ASN A 86 -9.91 12.57 10.28
N MET A 87 -10.09 12.51 11.60
CA MET A 87 -9.99 13.69 12.47
C MET A 87 -8.52 13.90 12.88
N TYR A 88 -7.97 15.06 12.54
CA TYR A 88 -6.64 15.48 12.96
C TYR A 88 -6.73 16.82 13.70
N HIS A 89 -6.26 16.87 14.95
CA HIS A 89 -6.29 18.10 15.78
C HIS A 89 -7.67 18.78 15.81
N GLY A 90 -8.75 18.00 15.89
CA GLY A 90 -10.13 18.51 15.88
C GLY A 90 -10.66 18.93 14.51
N THR A 91 -9.85 18.86 13.45
CA THR A 91 -10.27 19.18 12.08
C THR A 91 -10.50 17.90 11.28
N LEU A 92 -11.65 17.82 10.59
CA LEU A 92 -11.94 16.75 9.66
C LEU A 92 -11.07 16.91 8.40
N VAL A 93 -10.21 15.93 8.13
CA VAL A 93 -9.43 15.87 6.90
C VAL A 93 -10.06 14.82 6.00
N GLU A 94 -10.73 15.28 4.95
CA GLU A 94 -11.25 14.38 3.93
C GLU A 94 -10.10 13.71 3.16
N LYS A 95 -10.21 12.39 3.04
CA LYS A 95 -9.35 11.56 2.20
C LYS A 95 -10.24 10.61 1.41
N PRO A 96 -9.87 10.26 0.18
CA PRO A 96 -10.63 9.30 -0.59
C PRO A 96 -10.64 7.94 0.11
N TYR A 97 -11.74 7.21 -0.07
CA TYR A 97 -11.78 5.80 0.27
C TYR A 97 -11.14 4.99 -0.86
N ILE A 98 -10.33 4.02 -0.47
CA ILE A 98 -9.86 2.96 -1.36
C ILE A 98 -10.82 1.78 -1.19
N GLY A 99 -11.26 1.20 -2.31
CA GLY A 99 -12.18 0.07 -2.29
C GLY A 99 -13.57 0.43 -1.76
N LYS A 100 -14.12 1.60 -2.15
CA LYS A 100 -15.43 2.11 -1.65
C LYS A 100 -16.60 1.12 -1.81
N ALA A 101 -16.51 0.21 -2.79
CA ALA A 101 -17.51 -0.83 -3.04
C ALA A 101 -17.34 -2.09 -2.16
N PHE A 102 -16.25 -2.18 -1.41
CA PHE A 102 -15.97 -3.29 -0.49
C PHE A 102 -16.60 -3.05 0.89
N THR A 103 -16.56 -4.08 1.74
CA THR A 103 -17.11 -4.01 3.09
C THR A 103 -16.21 -3.21 4.03
N ASP A 104 -16.77 -2.78 5.16
CA ASP A 104 -15.99 -2.14 6.21
C ASP A 104 -14.95 -3.11 6.81
N PRO A 105 -13.82 -2.59 7.32
CA PRO A 105 -12.79 -3.41 7.93
C PRO A 105 -13.27 -4.03 9.25
N GLU A 106 -13.10 -5.35 9.39
CA GLU A 106 -13.39 -6.10 10.61
C GLU A 106 -12.11 -6.50 11.33
N LYS A 107 -12.17 -6.68 12.67
CA LYS A 107 -11.01 -7.13 13.48
C LYS A 107 -10.36 -8.40 12.95
N ARG A 108 -11.14 -9.36 12.44
CA ARG A 108 -10.63 -10.61 11.85
C ARG A 108 -9.71 -10.39 10.65
N LYS A 109 -9.91 -9.28 9.90
CA LYS A 109 -9.09 -8.92 8.73
C LYS A 109 -7.67 -8.52 9.12
N ILE A 110 -7.43 -8.12 10.38
CA ILE A 110 -6.09 -7.78 10.88
C ILE A 110 -5.15 -8.98 10.73
N LYS A 111 -5.57 -10.16 11.22
CA LYS A 111 -4.75 -11.37 11.09
C LYS A 111 -4.52 -11.72 9.61
N GLN A 112 -5.56 -11.63 8.78
CA GLN A 112 -5.44 -11.91 7.34
C GLN A 112 -4.48 -10.94 6.63
N ALA A 113 -4.47 -9.66 7.03
CA ALA A 113 -3.52 -8.67 6.53
C ALA A 113 -2.08 -9.04 6.95
N CYS A 114 -1.86 -9.39 8.21
CA CYS A 114 -0.55 -9.84 8.68
C CYS A 114 -0.07 -11.11 7.94
N ASP A 115 -0.95 -12.10 7.78
CA ASP A 115 -0.63 -13.34 7.07
C ASP A 115 -0.25 -13.05 5.60
N LEU A 116 -1.02 -12.20 4.91
CA LEU A 116 -0.75 -11.79 3.52
C LEU A 116 0.56 -11.01 3.40
N MET A 117 0.85 -10.13 4.36
CA MET A 117 2.11 -9.38 4.42
C MET A 117 3.30 -10.34 4.57
N MET A 118 3.24 -11.25 5.54
CA MET A 118 4.31 -12.23 5.78
C MET A 118 4.54 -13.11 4.55
N PHE A 119 3.46 -13.57 3.89
CA PHE A 119 3.58 -14.38 2.69
C PHE A 119 4.14 -13.58 1.49
N SER A 120 3.75 -12.32 1.34
CA SER A 120 4.31 -11.43 0.32
C SER A 120 5.82 -11.21 0.52
N THR A 121 6.24 -11.01 1.78
CA THR A 121 7.67 -10.92 2.15
C THR A 121 8.41 -12.20 1.81
N PHE A 122 7.85 -13.36 2.15
CA PHE A 122 8.44 -14.66 1.82
C PHE A 122 8.63 -14.82 0.30
N LEU A 123 7.59 -14.54 -0.51
CA LEU A 123 7.69 -14.60 -1.97
C LEU A 123 8.75 -13.64 -2.51
N THR A 124 8.85 -12.43 -1.95
CA THR A 124 9.88 -11.46 -2.34
C THR A 124 11.28 -12.02 -2.11
N ILE A 125 11.53 -12.63 -0.95
CA ILE A 125 12.83 -13.24 -0.62
C ILE A 125 13.14 -14.39 -1.58
N VAL A 126 12.18 -15.29 -1.83
CA VAL A 126 12.35 -16.41 -2.76
C VAL A 126 12.69 -15.91 -4.16
N ILE A 127 11.95 -14.93 -4.67
CA ILE A 127 12.19 -14.34 -6.00
C ILE A 127 13.57 -13.68 -6.05
N ALA A 128 13.94 -12.91 -5.01
CA ALA A 128 15.24 -12.26 -4.95
C ALA A 128 16.40 -13.27 -4.92
N CYS A 129 16.31 -14.31 -4.09
CA CYS A 129 17.30 -15.39 -4.04
C CYS A 129 17.39 -16.13 -5.38
N PHE A 130 16.26 -16.39 -6.04
CA PHE A 130 16.25 -17.04 -7.35
C PHE A 130 16.93 -16.20 -8.42
N ILE A 131 16.66 -14.88 -8.45
CA ILE A 131 17.33 -13.95 -9.36
C ILE A 131 18.84 -13.94 -9.09
N LEU A 132 19.26 -13.81 -7.83
CA LEU A 132 20.68 -13.81 -7.44
C LEU A 132 21.39 -15.15 -7.66
N PHE A 133 20.65 -16.27 -7.77
CA PHE A 133 21.23 -17.57 -8.07
C PHE A 133 21.50 -17.75 -9.57
N ILE A 134 20.68 -17.11 -10.42
CA ILE A 134 20.78 -17.22 -11.88
C ILE A 134 21.83 -16.28 -12.46
N PHE A 135 22.04 -15.10 -11.84
CA PHE A 135 22.96 -14.06 -12.29
C PHE A 135 24.17 -13.94 -11.37
#